data_AF-A0A523T6B7-F1
#
_entry.id   AF-A0A523T6B7-F1
#
_cell.length_a   1.000
_cell.length_b   1.000
_cell.length_c   1.000
_cell.angle_alpha   90.00
_cell.angle_beta   90.00
_cell.angle_gamma   90.00
#
_symmetry.space_group_name_H-M   'P 1'
#
loop_
_entity.id
_entity.type
_entity.pdbx_description
1 polymer ?
#
loop_
_entity_poly.entity_id
_entity_poly.type
_entity_poly.pdbx_seq_one_letter_code
_entity_poly.pdbx_strand_id
1 'polypeptide(L)'
;MSIVQEIRCSKCGAPIAFNPGEIIATCPYCGYTSVIETGKTFTLKHSMVLNEYNPTQAEELVRNWMRSGFMKPRNLPKSSKILEKSLVYLPFWIVPATATSEYKGVFERLVPPVVK
;
A
#
# COMPACT_ATOMS: atom_id res chain seq x y z
N MET A 1 4.88 13.58 6.72
CA MET A 1 6.20 14.10 6.30
C MET A 1 6.10 14.46 4.83
N SER A 2 5.87 15.74 4.50
CA SER A 2 5.90 16.22 3.10
C SER A 2 7.32 16.62 2.74
N ILE A 3 7.75 16.18 1.56
CA ILE A 3 9.16 16.15 1.14
C ILE A 3 9.62 17.49 0.55
N VAL A 4 8.72 18.44 0.30
CA VAL A 4 9.05 19.80 -0.18
C VAL A 4 8.04 20.79 0.41
N GLN A 5 8.52 21.79 1.17
CA GLN A 5 7.69 22.82 1.80
C GLN A 5 7.70 24.17 1.07
N GLU A 6 8.60 24.36 0.09
CA GLU A 6 8.77 25.64 -0.60
C GLU A 6 9.07 25.42 -2.09
N ILE A 7 8.37 26.16 -2.96
CA ILE A 7 8.65 26.23 -4.40
C ILE A 7 9.13 27.65 -4.75
N ARG A 8 10.02 27.78 -5.72
CA ARG A 8 10.49 29.09 -6.20
C ARG A 8 9.64 29.57 -7.36
N CYS A 9 9.27 30.84 -7.36
CA CYS A 9 8.55 31.47 -8.46
C CYS A 9 9.38 31.45 -9.76
N SER A 10 8.80 30.94 -10.84
CA SER A 10 9.45 30.91 -12.16
C SER A 10 9.75 32.30 -12.74
N LYS A 11 9.06 33.34 -12.27
CA LYS A 11 9.18 34.71 -12.79
C LYS A 11 10.13 35.60 -11.98
N CYS A 12 10.07 35.56 -10.65
CA CYS A 12 10.88 36.43 -9.78
C CYS A 12 11.83 35.69 -8.84
N GLY A 13 11.80 34.34 -8.81
CA GLY A 13 12.67 33.53 -7.96
C GLY A 13 12.33 33.54 -6.47
N ALA A 14 11.31 34.30 -6.04
CA ALA A 14 10.89 34.38 -4.65
C ALA A 14 10.28 33.05 -4.16
N PRO A 15 10.45 32.70 -2.87
CA PRO A 15 9.82 31.52 -2.29
C PRO A 15 8.30 31.71 -2.21
N ILE A 16 7.55 30.69 -2.63
CA ILE A 16 6.09 30.64 -2.54
C ILE A 16 5.74 29.50 -1.60
N ALA A 17 4.98 29.83 -0.55
CA ALA A 17 4.36 28.85 0.33
C ALA A 17 3.10 28.28 -0.35
N PHE A 18 2.89 26.97 -0.26
CA PHE A 18 1.72 26.29 -0.80
C PHE A 18 1.27 25.19 0.14
N ASN A 19 -0.02 24.87 0.15
CA ASN A 19 -0.54 23.77 0.95
C ASN A 19 -0.47 22.45 0.16
N PRO A 20 -0.17 21.31 0.80
CA PRO A 20 -0.22 20.00 0.14
C PRO A 20 -1.62 19.74 -0.44
N GLY A 21 -1.71 19.61 -1.77
CA GLY A 21 -2.96 19.41 -2.51
C GLY A 21 -3.43 20.64 -3.32
N GLU A 22 -2.83 21.81 -3.13
CA GLU A 22 -3.05 22.97 -4.01
C GLU A 22 -2.35 22.77 -5.35
N ILE A 23 -3.09 23.03 -6.43
CA ILE A 23 -2.64 22.88 -7.83
C ILE A 23 -2.18 24.22 -8.41
N ILE A 24 -2.57 25.32 -7.75
CA ILE A 24 -2.36 26.70 -8.21
C ILE A 24 -1.79 27.48 -7.03
N ALA A 25 -0.64 28.12 -7.23
CA ALA A 25 -0.11 29.09 -6.27
C ALA A 25 0.17 30.42 -6.94
N THR A 26 -0.26 31.50 -6.29
CA THR A 26 -0.01 32.87 -6.73
C THR A 26 1.11 33.47 -5.91
N CYS A 27 2.14 33.96 -6.59
CA CYS A 27 3.27 34.58 -5.94
C CYS A 27 2.84 35.91 -5.26
N PRO A 28 3.02 36.08 -3.94
CA PRO A 28 2.65 37.31 -3.25
C PRO A 28 3.55 38.49 -3.62
N TYR A 29 4.73 38.22 -4.21
CA TYR A 29 5.70 39.26 -4.56
C TYR A 29 5.45 39.90 -5.93
N CYS A 30 5.17 39.10 -6.96
CA CYS A 30 5.05 39.59 -8.34
C CYS A 30 3.67 39.36 -8.97
N GLY A 31 2.73 38.74 -8.24
CA GLY A 31 1.39 38.43 -8.72
C GLY A 31 1.31 37.36 -9.81
N TYR A 32 2.42 36.66 -10.10
CA TYR A 32 2.43 35.59 -11.08
C TYR A 32 1.80 34.32 -10.50
N THR A 33 0.77 33.81 -11.17
CA THR A 33 0.13 32.54 -10.84
C THR A 33 0.83 31.40 -11.58
N SER A 34 1.49 30.52 -10.84
CA SER A 34 2.11 29.31 -11.36
C SER A 34 1.24 28.09 -11.04
N VAL A 35 1.04 27.23 -12.03
CA VAL A 35 0.51 25.88 -11.80
C VAL A 35 1.63 25.09 -11.15
N ILE A 36 1.41 24.64 -9.92
CA ILE A 36 2.32 23.71 -9.28
C ILE A 36 2.13 22.41 -10.04
N GLU A 37 3.14 21.96 -10.79
CA GLU A 37 3.17 20.57 -11.25
C GLU A 37 3.30 19.68 -10.00
N THR A 38 2.18 19.44 -9.32
CA THR A 38 2.02 18.27 -8.48
C THR A 38 2.20 17.11 -9.42
N GLY A 39 3.43 16.59 -9.48
CA GLY A 39 3.84 15.53 -10.40
C GLY A 39 2.73 14.49 -10.50
N LYS A 40 2.49 14.00 -11.73
CA LYS A 40 1.38 13.12 -12.13
C LYS A 40 0.79 12.40 -10.92
N THR A 41 -0.49 12.65 -10.64
CA THR A 41 -1.23 11.90 -9.62
C THR A 41 -0.88 10.43 -9.77
N PHE A 42 -0.31 9.81 -8.73
CA PHE A 42 -0.06 8.38 -8.74
C PHE A 42 -1.42 7.70 -8.84
N THR A 43 -1.91 7.51 -10.06
CA THR A 43 -3.15 6.80 -10.34
C THR A 43 -2.80 5.32 -10.27
N LEU A 44 -2.52 4.84 -9.07
CA LEU A 44 -2.34 3.42 -8.86
C LEU A 44 -3.69 2.78 -9.16
N LYS A 45 -3.74 1.96 -10.22
CA LYS A 45 -4.91 1.13 -10.49
C LYS A 45 -5.05 0.17 -9.32
N HIS A 46 -6.01 0.47 -8.44
CA HIS A 46 -6.38 -0.43 -7.36
C HIS A 46 -6.74 -1.78 -7.99
N SER A 47 -6.15 -2.85 -7.47
CA SER A 47 -6.53 -4.19 -7.86
C SER A 47 -7.68 -4.63 -6.98
N MET A 48 -8.70 -5.19 -7.59
CA MET A 48 -9.85 -5.77 -6.91
C MET A 48 -9.95 -7.22 -7.33
N VAL A 49 -10.03 -8.12 -6.35
CA VAL A 49 -10.36 -9.51 -6.64
C VAL A 49 -11.83 -9.56 -7.01
N LEU A 50 -12.11 -9.99 -8.24
CA LEU A 50 -13.47 -10.22 -8.70
C LEU A 50 -14.03 -11.43 -7.96
N ASN A 51 -15.27 -11.29 -7.49
CA ASN A 51 -15.98 -12.42 -6.92
C ASN A 51 -16.52 -13.31 -8.05
N GLU A 52 -16.01 -14.53 -8.14
CA GLU A 52 -16.48 -15.54 -9.11
C GLU A 52 -17.60 -16.42 -8.54
N TYR A 53 -17.95 -16.26 -7.26
CA TYR A 53 -18.88 -17.15 -6.57
C TYR A 53 -20.28 -16.55 -6.44
N ASN A 54 -21.26 -17.40 -6.73
CA ASN A 54 -22.67 -17.13 -6.42
C ASN A 54 -22.96 -17.38 -4.92
N PRO A 55 -24.02 -16.77 -4.35
CA PRO A 55 -24.38 -16.95 -2.94
C PRO A 55 -24.59 -18.40 -2.49
N THR A 56 -25.01 -19.28 -3.40
CA THR A 56 -25.17 -20.73 -3.15
C THR A 56 -23.82 -21.44 -3.10
N GLN A 57 -22.91 -21.09 -4.01
CA GLN A 57 -21.57 -21.69 -4.06
C GLN A 57 -20.74 -21.28 -2.85
N ALA A 58 -20.85 -20.02 -2.42
CA ALA A 58 -20.20 -19.53 -1.20
C ALA A 58 -20.69 -20.31 0.03
N GLU A 59 -21.99 -20.58 0.13
CA GLU A 59 -22.54 -21.40 1.20
C GLU A 59 -22.04 -22.85 1.15
N GLU A 60 -21.96 -23.44 -0.04
CA GLU A 60 -21.47 -24.80 -0.22
C GLU A 60 -19.99 -24.94 0.17
N LEU A 61 -19.15 -23.96 -0.16
CA LEU A 61 -17.74 -23.90 0.27
C LEU A 61 -17.63 -23.90 1.80
N VAL A 62 -18.42 -23.07 2.48
CA VAL A 62 -18.43 -23.01 3.95
C VAL A 62 -18.94 -24.34 4.53
N ARG A 63 -19.99 -24.93 3.96
CA ARG A 63 -20.50 -26.25 4.40
C ARG A 63 -19.50 -27.37 4.20
N ASN A 64 -18.74 -27.35 3.10
CA ASN A 64 -17.67 -28.32 2.83
C ASN A 64 -16.50 -28.14 3.80
N TRP A 65 -16.12 -26.90 4.09
CA TRP A 65 -15.13 -26.60 5.13
C TRP A 65 -15.59 -27.08 6.51
N MET A 66 -16.88 -26.93 6.87
CA MET A 66 -17.41 -27.43 8.13
C MET A 66 -17.32 -28.97 8.26
N ARG A 67 -17.29 -29.70 7.14
CA ARG A 67 -17.17 -31.17 7.11
C ARG A 67 -15.73 -31.66 7.26
N SER A 68 -14.72 -30.81 7.06
CA SER A 68 -13.31 -31.23 6.98
C SER A 68 -12.49 -30.79 8.19
N GLY A 69 -11.67 -31.68 8.76
CA GLY A 69 -10.68 -31.34 9.79
C GLY A 69 -10.81 -32.16 11.08
N PHE A 70 -9.67 -32.34 11.76
CA PHE A 70 -9.53 -33.26 12.89
C PHE A 70 -10.31 -32.85 14.15
N MET A 71 -10.47 -31.55 14.41
CA MET A 71 -11.11 -31.02 15.63
C MET A 71 -12.57 -30.57 15.43
N LYS A 72 -13.18 -30.81 14.26
CA LYS A 72 -14.54 -30.34 13.98
C LYS A 72 -15.59 -31.39 14.36
N PRO A 73 -16.65 -31.04 15.11
CA PRO A 73 -17.72 -31.98 15.42
C PRO A 73 -18.39 -32.50 14.13
N ARG A 74 -18.63 -33.82 14.03
CA ARG A 74 -19.24 -34.43 12.82
C ARG A 74 -20.61 -33.84 12.47
N ASN A 75 -21.34 -33.32 13.46
CA ASN A 75 -22.66 -32.73 13.29
C ASN A 75 -22.64 -31.22 13.02
N LEU A 76 -21.47 -30.59 12.96
CA LEU A 76 -21.31 -29.13 12.78
C LEU A 76 -22.14 -28.57 11.62
N PRO A 77 -22.15 -29.14 10.40
CA PRO A 77 -22.93 -28.59 9.28
C PRO A 77 -24.45 -28.66 9.49
N LYS A 78 -24.92 -29.62 10.32
CA LYS A 78 -26.34 -29.81 10.63
C LYS A 78 -26.77 -28.94 11.81
N SER A 79 -25.90 -28.73 12.80
CA SER A 79 -26.18 -27.92 13.98
C SER A 79 -25.98 -26.43 13.76
N SER A 80 -25.16 -26.03 12.79
CA SER A 80 -24.91 -24.62 12.45
C SER A 80 -26.01 -24.03 11.58
N LYS A 81 -26.36 -22.77 11.82
CA LYS A 81 -27.15 -21.94 10.90
C LYS A 81 -26.29 -20.77 10.42
N ILE A 82 -26.30 -20.52 9.11
CA ILE A 82 -25.70 -19.32 8.53
C ILE A 82 -26.74 -18.22 8.62
N LEU A 83 -26.45 -17.17 9.41
CA LEU A 83 -27.40 -16.08 9.69
C LEU A 83 -27.36 -15.01 8.58
N GLU A 84 -26.17 -14.67 8.11
CA GLU A 84 -25.95 -13.59 7.15
C GLU A 84 -24.82 -13.96 6.18
N LYS A 85 -24.92 -13.43 4.95
CA LYS A 85 -23.91 -13.58 3.89
C LYS A 85 -23.65 -12.21 3.25
N SER A 86 -22.56 -11.55 3.65
CA SER A 86 -22.16 -10.25 3.13
C SER A 86 -20.92 -10.36 2.25
N LEU A 87 -20.96 -9.77 1.05
CA LEU A 87 -19.78 -9.64 0.17
C LEU A 87 -19.06 -8.33 0.49
N VAL A 88 -17.76 -8.41 0.79
CA VAL A 88 -16.91 -7.24 1.05
C VAL A 88 -15.78 -7.21 0.03
N TYR A 89 -15.67 -6.10 -0.71
CA TYR A 89 -14.55 -5.86 -1.61
C TYR A 89 -13.39 -5.19 -0.85
N LEU A 90 -12.23 -5.83 -0.85
CA LEU A 90 -11.00 -5.30 -0.27
C LEU A 90 -10.14 -4.70 -1.39
N PRO A 91 -9.97 -3.37 -1.46
CA PRO A 91 -9.03 -2.76 -2.38
C PRO A 91 -7.60 -3.03 -1.88
N PHE A 92 -6.71 -3.45 -2.78
CA PHE A 92 -5.29 -3.57 -2.47
C PHE A 92 -4.43 -3.09 -3.63
N TRP A 93 -3.17 -2.80 -3.31
CA TRP A 93 -2.16 -2.37 -4.25
C TRP A 93 -1.10 -3.44 -4.38
N ILE A 94 -0.79 -3.83 -5.61
CA ILE A 94 0.37 -4.66 -5.91
C ILE A 94 1.49 -3.70 -6.29
N VAL A 95 2.53 -3.66 -5.47
CA VAL A 95 3.74 -2.86 -5.73
C VAL A 95 4.87 -3.83 -6.10
N PRO A 96 5.15 -4.03 -7.40
CA PRO A 96 6.27 -4.87 -7.79
C PRO A 96 7.58 -4.19 -7.38
N ALA A 97 8.44 -4.92 -6.68
CA ALA A 97 9.75 -4.43 -6.26
C ALA A 97 10.85 -5.38 -6.74
N THR A 98 11.82 -4.83 -7.45
CA THR A 98 13.04 -5.53 -7.86
C THR A 98 14.19 -4.95 -7.06
N ALA A 99 14.91 -5.79 -6.30
CA ALA A 99 16.07 -5.39 -5.54
C ALA A 99 17.31 -6.15 -6.03
N THR A 100 18.36 -5.41 -6.37
CA THR A 100 19.70 -5.93 -6.64
C THR A 100 20.61 -5.54 -5.47
N SER A 101 21.34 -6.51 -4.93
CA SER A 101 22.30 -6.28 -3.84
C SER A 101 23.64 -6.88 -4.22
N GLU A 102 24.70 -6.12 -4.00
CA GLU A 102 26.07 -6.60 -4.05
C GLU A 102 26.61 -6.67 -2.62
N TYR A 103 27.23 -7.80 -2.26
CA TYR A 103 27.87 -7.99 -0.97
C TYR A 103 29.36 -8.21 -1.18
N LYS A 104 30.19 -7.54 -0.37
CA LYS A 104 31.63 -7.75 -0.32
C LYS A 104 32.01 -8.06 1.11
N GLY A 105 32.42 -9.31 1.37
CA GLY A 105 32.94 -9.70 2.67
C GLY A 105 34.37 -9.18 2.85
N VAL A 106 34.68 -8.64 4.02
CA VAL A 106 36.05 -8.34 4.43
C VAL A 106 36.47 -9.37 5.47
N PHE A 107 37.58 -10.06 5.22
CA PHE A 107 38.14 -11.05 6.14
C PHE A 107 38.97 -10.31 7.20
N GLU A 108 38.34 -9.86 8.28
CA GLU A 108 39.07 -9.36 9.45
C GLU A 108 39.26 -10.47 10.48
N ARG A 109 40.52 -10.67 10.89
CA ARG A 109 40.90 -11.61 11.94
C ARG A 109 40.58 -10.94 13.29
N LEU A 110 39.44 -11.29 13.88
CA LEU A 110 38.93 -10.72 15.15
C LEU A 110 39.73 -11.09 16.41
N VAL A 111 40.88 -11.76 16.30
CA VAL A 111 41.69 -12.12 17.48
C VAL A 111 42.65 -10.99 17.82
N PRO A 112 42.56 -10.40 19.03
CA PRO A 112 43.57 -9.44 19.48
C PRO A 112 44.94 -10.14 19.56
N PRO A 113 46.04 -9.44 19.26
CA PRO A 113 47.36 -10.02 19.30
C PRO A 113 47.68 -10.45 20.73
N VAL A 114 47.97 -11.73 20.92
CA VAL A 114 48.52 -12.24 22.18
C VAL A 114 49.96 -11.75 22.27
N VAL A 115 50.18 -10.67 23.02
CA VAL A 115 51.52 -10.19 23.36
C VAL A 115 52.09 -11.14 24.42
N LYS A 116 53.25 -11.74 24.12
CA LYS A 116 53.98 -12.66 25.00
C LYS A 116 54.58 -11.94 26.21
#